data_AF-A0AAV5BSF3-F1
#
_entry.id   AF-A0AAV5BSF3-F1
#
_cell.length_a   1.000
_cell.length_b   1.000
_cell.length_c   1.000
_cell.angle_alpha   90.00
_cell.angle_beta   90.00
_cell.angle_gamma   90.00
#
_symmetry.space_group_name_H-M   'P 1'
#
loop_
_entity.id
_entity.type
_entity.pdbx_description
1 polymer ?
#
loop_
_entity_poly.entity_id
_entity_poly.type
_entity_poly.pdbx_seq_one_letter_code
_entity_poly.pdbx_strand_id
1 'polypeptide(L)'
;MIDTSNYNYGPAGQAIDVDLLNNPELVASDPVISFRTALWFWMTPRDNKPSCHAVITGQWTPTPADDAAGRVPGYGVITNIINGGLECGIGPDPRVEDRIGFYKRYCDVFGITYGDNLDCNNQKPFNFGASAWLAAQ
;
A
#
# COMPACT_ATOMS: atom_id res chain seq x y z
N MET A 1 -1.47 3.51 10.00
CA MET A 1 -2.40 2.94 9.01
C MET A 1 -1.73 1.74 8.35
N ILE A 2 -1.88 0.56 8.95
CA ILE A 2 -1.91 -0.73 8.26
C ILE A 2 -3.38 -1.13 8.39
N ASP A 3 -3.99 -1.51 7.27
CA ASP A 3 -5.41 -1.89 7.19
C ASP A 3 -5.81 -2.78 8.39
N THR A 4 -6.71 -2.29 9.24
CA THR A 4 -6.85 -2.68 10.66
C THR A 4 -7.77 -3.89 10.87
N SER A 5 -7.84 -4.80 9.90
CA SER A 5 -8.76 -5.95 9.92
C SER A 5 -8.07 -7.26 10.32
N ASN A 6 -8.84 -8.18 10.92
CA ASN A 6 -8.43 -9.56 11.18
C ASN A 6 -7.87 -10.26 9.92
N TYR A 7 -8.36 -9.86 8.74
CA TYR A 7 -7.86 -10.28 7.43
C TYR A 7 -6.35 -10.01 7.24
N ASN A 8 -5.78 -9.07 7.98
CA ASN A 8 -4.35 -8.72 7.94
C ASN A 8 -3.58 -9.31 9.11
N TYR A 9 -4.13 -9.29 10.32
CA TYR A 9 -3.44 -9.83 11.51
C TYR A 9 -3.15 -11.32 11.39
N GLY A 10 -4.09 -12.14 10.90
CA GLY A 10 -3.88 -13.58 10.74
C GLY A 10 -2.72 -13.92 9.80
N PRO A 11 -2.77 -13.51 8.52
CA PRO A 11 -1.69 -13.77 7.56
C PRO A 11 -0.36 -13.13 7.94
N ALA A 12 -0.37 -11.92 8.52
CA ALA A 12 0.86 -11.28 9.02
C ALA A 12 1.49 -12.11 10.13
N GLY A 13 0.67 -12.53 11.10
CA GLY A 13 1.10 -13.33 12.24
C GLY A 13 1.70 -14.66 11.81
N GLN A 14 1.03 -15.38 10.89
CA GLN A 14 1.56 -16.61 10.31
C GLN A 14 2.91 -16.41 9.63
N ALA A 15 3.09 -15.32 8.88
CA ALA A 15 4.33 -15.05 8.16
C ALA A 15 5.51 -14.70 9.08
N ILE A 16 5.25 -14.20 10.29
CA ILE A 16 6.29 -13.79 11.25
C ILE A 16 6.37 -14.68 12.48
N ASP A 17 5.62 -15.79 12.48
CA ASP A 17 5.49 -16.78 13.56
C ASP A 17 5.03 -16.17 14.91
N VAL A 18 3.97 -15.35 14.86
CA VAL A 18 3.34 -14.70 16.03
C VAL A 18 1.82 -14.80 15.91
N ASP A 19 1.10 -15.18 16.97
CA ASP A 19 -0.36 -15.21 16.98
C ASP A 19 -0.97 -13.80 17.13
N LEU A 20 -0.93 -13.05 16.04
CA LEU A 20 -1.46 -11.70 15.96
C LEU A 20 -2.99 -11.65 15.86
N LEU A 21 -3.66 -12.77 15.56
CA LEU A 21 -5.12 -12.81 15.47
C LEU A 21 -5.75 -12.72 16.88
N ASN A 22 -5.13 -13.39 17.85
CA ASN A 22 -5.59 -13.35 19.24
C ASN A 22 -4.87 -12.28 20.08
N ASN A 23 -3.71 -11.78 19.64
CA ASN A 23 -2.90 -10.79 20.36
C ASN A 23 -2.53 -9.58 19.46
N PRO A 24 -3.50 -8.86 18.88
CA PRO A 24 -3.25 -7.77 17.94
C PRO A 24 -2.49 -6.59 18.56
N GLU A 25 -2.59 -6.38 19.88
CA GLU A 25 -1.90 -5.34 20.63
C GLU A 25 -0.37 -5.47 20.58
N LEU A 26 0.16 -6.65 20.25
CA LEU A 26 1.59 -6.86 20.02
C LEU A 26 2.13 -5.95 18.91
N VAL A 27 1.33 -5.62 17.90
CA VAL A 27 1.73 -4.68 16.83
C VAL A 27 1.95 -3.27 17.36
N ALA A 28 1.26 -2.89 18.44
CA ALA A 28 1.36 -1.56 19.06
C ALA A 28 2.34 -1.51 20.25
N SER A 29 2.67 -2.66 20.85
CA SER A 29 3.46 -2.74 22.08
C SER A 29 4.86 -3.31 21.89
N ASP A 30 5.09 -4.16 20.88
CA ASP A 30 6.41 -4.69 20.55
C ASP A 30 6.95 -4.01 19.28
N PRO A 31 8.06 -3.25 19.37
CA PRO A 31 8.59 -2.51 18.22
C PRO A 31 9.09 -3.43 17.10
N VAL A 32 9.64 -4.60 17.42
CA VAL A 32 10.15 -5.54 16.40
C VAL A 32 8.98 -6.15 15.65
N ILE A 33 7.92 -6.57 16.34
CA ILE A 33 6.70 -7.07 15.71
C ILE A 33 6.06 -5.96 14.87
N SER A 34 6.00 -4.73 15.38
CA SER A 34 5.47 -3.58 14.64
C SER A 34 6.16 -3.41 13.28
N PHE A 35 7.50 -3.35 13.26
CA PHE A 35 8.25 -3.25 12.01
C PHE A 35 8.13 -4.49 11.12
N ARG A 36 8.10 -5.70 11.70
CA ARG A 36 7.92 -6.93 10.92
C ARG A 36 6.58 -6.93 10.19
N THR A 37 5.49 -6.49 10.81
CA THR A 37 4.18 -6.41 10.13
C THR A 37 4.16 -5.37 9.02
N ALA A 38 4.81 -4.22 9.23
CA ALA A 38 4.93 -3.19 8.19
C ALA A 38 5.74 -3.69 6.98
N LEU A 39 6.87 -4.36 7.23
CA LEU A 39 7.69 -4.98 6.18
C LEU A 39 6.95 -6.12 5.48
N TRP A 40 6.24 -6.96 6.22
CA TRP A 40 5.41 -8.01 5.63
C TRP A 40 4.40 -7.42 4.65
N PHE A 41 3.64 -6.38 5.06
CA PHE A 41 2.71 -5.71 4.16
C PHE A 41 3.42 -5.15 2.91
N TRP A 42 4.60 -4.54 3.10
CA TRP A 42 5.38 -3.96 2.00
C TRP A 42 5.86 -5.00 0.98
N MET A 43 6.20 -6.21 1.44
CA MET A 43 6.79 -7.28 0.64
C MET A 43 5.75 -8.23 0.03
N THR A 44 4.55 -8.32 0.60
CA THR A 44 3.55 -9.34 0.22
C THR A 44 2.57 -8.82 -0.83
N PRO A 45 2.55 -9.38 -2.06
CA PRO A 45 1.51 -9.08 -3.04
C PRO A 45 0.16 -9.62 -2.56
N ARG A 46 -0.94 -8.98 -2.98
CA ARG A 46 -2.30 -9.38 -2.58
C ARG A 46 -3.28 -9.25 -3.73
N ASP A 47 -3.99 -10.32 -4.02
CA ASP A 47 -4.98 -10.38 -5.11
C ASP A 47 -4.40 -9.82 -6.42
N ASN A 48 -5.00 -8.76 -6.96
CA ASN A 48 -4.54 -8.07 -8.17
C ASN A 48 -3.47 -6.98 -7.89
N LYS A 49 -3.06 -6.78 -6.64
CA LYS A 49 -2.05 -5.80 -6.24
C LYS A 49 -0.66 -6.44 -6.23
N PRO A 50 0.34 -5.85 -6.91
CA PRO A 50 1.73 -6.22 -6.68
C PRO A 50 2.17 -5.82 -5.26
N SER A 51 3.31 -6.32 -4.81
CA SER A 51 3.91 -5.79 -3.57
C SER A 51 4.46 -4.38 -3.80
N CYS A 52 4.44 -3.56 -2.74
CA CYS A 52 5.04 -2.22 -2.79
C CYS A 52 6.54 -2.31 -3.15
N HIS A 53 7.20 -3.35 -2.63
CA HIS A 53 8.58 -3.67 -2.97
C HIS A 53 8.78 -3.87 -4.47
N ALA A 54 8.00 -4.75 -5.12
CA ALA A 54 8.16 -5.04 -6.54
C ALA A 54 7.96 -3.79 -7.41
N VAL A 55 7.06 -2.88 -7.01
CA VAL A 55 6.89 -1.58 -7.68
C VAL A 55 8.16 -0.74 -7.58
N ILE A 56 8.63 -0.46 -6.36
CA ILE A 56 9.73 0.51 -6.16
C ILE A 56 11.08 0.00 -6.67
N THR A 57 11.26 -1.32 -6.78
CA THR A 57 12.46 -1.94 -7.34
C THR A 57 12.36 -2.23 -8.84
N GLY A 58 11.28 -1.80 -9.52
CA GLY A 58 11.10 -1.97 -10.96
C GLY A 58 10.87 -3.42 -11.41
N GLN A 59 10.43 -4.30 -10.51
CA GLN A 59 10.14 -5.70 -10.81
C GLN A 59 8.68 -5.94 -11.24
N TRP A 60 7.79 -4.98 -10.93
CA TRP A 60 6.40 -5.04 -11.38
C TRP A 60 6.25 -4.44 -12.78
N THR A 61 5.70 -5.25 -13.69
CA THR A 61 5.26 -4.80 -15.02
C THR A 61 3.74 -4.61 -14.98
N PRO A 62 3.22 -3.41 -15.29
CA PRO A 62 1.78 -3.19 -15.41
C PRO A 62 1.12 -4.14 -16.39
N THR A 63 -0.06 -4.64 -16.03
CA THR A 63 -0.92 -5.38 -16.97
C THR A 63 -1.69 -4.41 -17.87
N PRO A 64 -2.28 -4.88 -18.99
CA PRO A 64 -3.17 -4.03 -19.79
C PRO A 64 -4.34 -3.42 -18.98
N ALA A 65 -4.80 -4.10 -17.92
CA ALA A 65 -5.83 -3.57 -17.02
C ALA A 65 -5.29 -2.47 -16.08
N ASP A 66 -4.00 -2.48 -15.77
CA ASP A 66 -3.32 -1.41 -15.02
C ASP A 66 -3.11 -0.19 -15.90
N ASP A 67 -2.64 -0.38 -17.13
CA ASP A 67 -2.48 0.70 -18.11
C ASP A 67 -3.81 1.42 -18.38
N ALA A 68 -4.88 0.66 -18.62
CA ALA A 68 -6.23 1.21 -18.83
C ALA A 68 -6.81 1.91 -17.59
N ALA A 69 -6.28 1.59 -16.41
CA ALA A 69 -6.62 2.23 -15.14
C ALA A 69 -5.70 3.40 -14.77
N GLY A 70 -4.70 3.71 -15.60
CA GLY A 70 -3.69 4.74 -15.33
C GLY A 70 -2.69 4.34 -14.24
N ARG A 71 -2.65 3.06 -13.83
CA ARG A 71 -1.72 2.57 -12.80
C ARG A 71 -0.36 2.29 -13.43
N VAL A 72 0.56 3.24 -13.28
CA VAL A 72 1.92 3.18 -13.81
C VAL A 72 2.97 3.08 -12.68
N PRO A 73 4.18 2.57 -12.93
CA PRO A 73 5.21 2.44 -11.91
C PRO A 73 5.57 3.79 -11.29
N GLY A 74 5.61 3.85 -9.96
CA GLY A 74 5.94 5.06 -9.20
C GLY A 74 5.36 5.05 -7.78
N TYR A 75 5.62 6.10 -7.01
CA TYR A 75 5.15 6.19 -5.63
C TYR A 75 3.61 6.28 -5.52
N GLY A 76 2.96 6.81 -6.56
CA GLY A 76 1.50 6.90 -6.63
C GLY A 76 0.82 5.53 -6.60
N VAL A 77 1.32 4.55 -7.35
CA VAL A 77 0.70 3.20 -7.33
C VAL A 77 0.95 2.49 -6.00
N ILE A 78 2.02 2.81 -5.28
CA ILE A 78 2.25 2.34 -3.89
C ILE A 78 1.17 2.91 -2.95
N THR A 79 0.85 4.20 -3.08
CA THR A 79 -0.30 4.80 -2.36
C THR A 79 -1.61 4.09 -2.71
N ASN A 80 -1.81 3.73 -3.98
CA ASN A 80 -2.97 2.98 -4.45
C ASN A 80 -3.05 1.57 -3.84
N ILE A 81 -1.92 0.87 -3.71
CA ILE A 81 -1.83 -0.45 -3.05
C ILE A 81 -2.26 -0.33 -1.58
N ILE A 82 -1.73 0.68 -0.86
CA ILE A 82 -1.94 0.90 0.57
C ILE A 82 -3.39 1.28 0.88
N ASN A 83 -3.95 2.29 0.20
CA ASN A 83 -5.28 2.81 0.53
C ASN A 83 -6.03 3.43 -0.67
N GLY A 84 -5.79 2.91 -1.88
CA GLY A 84 -6.32 3.53 -3.09
C GLY A 84 -7.84 3.62 -3.16
N GLY A 85 -8.56 2.70 -2.51
CA GLY A 85 -10.03 2.75 -2.46
C GLY A 85 -10.60 4.02 -1.80
N LEU A 86 -9.80 4.73 -1.01
CA LEU A 86 -10.18 5.97 -0.34
C LEU A 86 -9.43 7.19 -0.86
N GLU A 87 -8.22 7.01 -1.40
CA GLU A 87 -7.29 8.10 -1.69
C GLU A 87 -7.02 8.35 -3.17
N CYS A 88 -7.31 7.38 -4.05
CA CYS A 88 -6.91 7.44 -5.46
C CYS A 88 -8.11 7.54 -6.42
N GLY A 89 -7.88 8.14 -7.59
CA GLY A 89 -8.89 8.27 -8.64
C GLY A 89 -9.99 9.29 -8.36
N ILE A 90 -9.79 10.15 -7.36
CA ILE A 90 -10.75 11.18 -6.92
C ILE A 90 -10.21 12.61 -7.09
N GLY A 91 -9.15 12.78 -7.88
CA GLY A 91 -8.42 14.04 -7.99
C GLY A 91 -7.42 14.25 -6.84
N PRO A 92 -6.86 15.46 -6.70
CA PRO A 92 -5.93 15.79 -5.64
C PRO A 92 -6.52 15.57 -4.25
N ASP A 93 -5.80 14.85 -3.40
CA ASP A 93 -6.21 14.53 -2.04
C ASP A 93 -5.12 14.88 -1.03
N PRO A 94 -5.42 15.60 0.07
CA PRO A 94 -4.41 16.01 1.04
C PRO A 94 -3.68 14.84 1.71
N ARG A 95 -4.30 13.65 1.79
CA ARG A 95 -3.66 12.44 2.35
C ARG A 95 -2.58 11.91 1.40
N VAL A 96 -2.83 11.98 0.09
CA VAL A 96 -1.84 11.61 -0.94
C VAL A 96 -0.68 12.61 -0.92
N GLU A 97 -0.98 13.91 -0.83
CA GLU A 97 0.05 14.95 -0.75
C GLU A 97 0.93 14.83 0.51
N ASP A 98 0.35 14.45 1.67
CA ASP A 98 1.12 14.19 2.89
C ASP A 98 2.12 13.04 2.71
N ARG A 99 1.67 11.93 2.09
CA ARG A 99 2.56 10.80 1.74
C ARG A 99 3.70 11.23 0.83
N ILE A 100 3.39 11.99 -0.22
CA ILE A 100 4.38 12.54 -1.16
C ILE A 100 5.36 13.46 -0.43
N GLY A 101 4.88 14.27 0.52
CA GLY A 101 5.71 15.15 1.34
C GLY A 101 6.78 14.40 2.13
N PHE A 102 6.40 13.32 2.84
CA PHE A 102 7.37 12.47 3.54
C PHE A 102 8.34 11.79 2.58
N TYR A 103 7.83 11.26 1.46
CA TYR A 103 8.67 10.61 0.45
C TYR A 103 9.74 11.56 -0.10
N LYS A 104 9.35 12.76 -0.54
CA LYS A 104 10.29 13.78 -1.04
C LYS A 104 11.33 14.16 0.01
N ARG A 105 10.90 14.42 1.25
CA ARG A 105 11.82 14.72 2.36
C ARG A 105 12.86 13.62 2.55
N TYR A 106 12.47 12.35 2.51
CA TYR A 106 13.44 11.26 2.68
C TYR A 106 14.34 11.06 1.46
N CYS A 107 13.82 11.22 0.25
CA CYS A 107 14.65 11.26 -0.95
C CYS A 107 15.72 12.36 -0.89
N ASP A 108 15.35 13.56 -0.44
CA ASP A 108 16.28 14.69 -0.24
C ASP A 108 17.38 14.36 0.76
N VAL A 109 17.00 13.77 1.90
CA VAL A 109 17.97 13.33 2.93
C VAL A 109 18.94 12.28 2.38
N PHE A 110 18.47 11.37 1.53
CA PHE A 110 19.30 10.34 0.91
C PHE A 110 20.03 10.80 -0.35
N GLY A 111 19.78 12.01 -0.86
CA GLY A 111 20.39 12.53 -2.07
C GLY A 111 20.00 11.78 -3.35
N ILE A 112 18.77 11.26 -3.40
CA ILE A 112 18.24 10.52 -4.56
C ILE A 112 17.08 11.28 -5.22
N THR A 113 16.84 11.02 -6.51
CA THR A 113 15.69 11.59 -7.21
C THR A 113 14.38 10.95 -6.74
N TYR A 114 13.27 11.68 -6.87
CA TYR A 114 11.95 11.19 -6.47
C TYR A 114 11.40 10.12 -7.44
N GLY A 115 11.84 10.17 -8.70
CA GLY A 115 11.14 9.49 -9.80
C GLY A 115 9.87 10.23 -10.23
N ASP A 116 9.18 9.63 -11.19
CA ASP A 116 7.92 10.14 -11.73
C ASP A 116 6.71 9.46 -11.07
N ASN A 117 5.49 9.87 -11.47
CA ASN A 117 4.23 9.23 -11.06
C ASN A 117 4.06 9.17 -9.53
N LEU A 118 4.28 10.31 -8.86
CA LEU A 118 4.25 10.39 -7.39
C LEU A 118 2.85 10.33 -6.80
N ASP A 119 1.84 10.77 -7.55
CA ASP A 119 0.44 10.78 -7.12
C ASP A 119 -0.38 9.66 -7.76
N CYS A 120 -1.58 9.45 -7.19
CA CYS A 120 -2.58 8.55 -7.72
C CYS A 120 -3.91 9.23 -8.03
N ASN A 121 -3.89 10.55 -8.28
CA ASN A 121 -5.08 11.39 -8.39
C ASN A 121 -6.03 10.89 -9.48
N ASN A 122 -5.46 10.38 -10.58
CA ASN A 122 -6.17 9.89 -11.76
C ASN A 122 -6.08 8.37 -11.94
N GLN A 123 -5.48 7.65 -10.98
CA GLN A 123 -5.37 6.19 -11.05
C GLN A 123 -6.64 5.53 -10.51
N LYS A 124 -7.25 4.62 -11.27
CA LYS A 124 -8.38 3.85 -10.71
C LYS A 124 -7.87 2.96 -9.57
N PRO A 125 -8.56 2.92 -8.41
CA PRO A 125 -8.19 2.06 -7.30
C PRO A 125 -8.09 0.59 -7.70
N PHE A 126 -7.11 -0.15 -7.18
CA PHE A 126 -7.10 -1.62 -7.33
C PHE A 126 -8.37 -2.28 -6.75
N ASN A 127 -8.94 -1.65 -5.71
CA ASN A 127 -10.13 -2.12 -4.99
C ASN A 127 -11.47 -1.69 -5.63
N PHE A 128 -11.48 -1.13 -6.84
CA PHE A 128 -12.71 -0.68 -7.50
C PHE A 128 -13.62 -1.89 -7.79
N GLY A 129 -14.55 -2.19 -6.86
CA GLY A 129 -15.45 -3.34 -6.91
C GLY A 129 -15.52 -4.19 -5.63
N ALA A 130 -14.55 -4.12 -4.72
CA ALA A 130 -14.59 -4.87 -3.45
C ALA A 130 -15.47 -4.20 -2.38
N SER A 131 -15.53 -2.87 -2.36
CA SER A 131 -16.44 -2.10 -1.49
C SER A 131 -17.91 -2.23 -1.89
N ALA A 132 -18.21 -2.61 -3.14
CA ALA A 132 -19.57 -2.88 -3.59
C ALA A 132 -20.12 -4.24 -3.12
N TRP A 133 -19.24 -5.20 -2.81
CA TRP A 133 -19.64 -6.53 -2.32
C TRP A 133 -19.89 -6.57 -0.81
N LEU A 134 -19.12 -5.81 -0.02
CA LEU A 134 -19.28 -5.72 1.44
C LEU A 134 -20.41 -4.79 1.88
N ALA A 135 -20.89 -3.90 1.01
CA ALA A 135 -22.05 -3.06 1.27
C ALA A 135 -23.38 -3.73 0.86
N ALA A 136 -23.33 -4.97 0.36
CA ALA A 136 -24.49 -5.74 -0.14
C ALA A 136 -24.83 -6.98 0.70
N GLN A 137 -24.27 -7.10 1.92
CA GLN A 137 -24.64 -8.08 2.96
C GLN A 137 -24.81 -7.37 4.30
#